data_AF-A0A1C5UBL1-F1
#
_entry.id   AF-A0A1C5UBL1-F1
#
_cell.length_a   1.000
_cell.length_b   1.000
_cell.length_c   1.000
_cell.angle_alpha   90.00
_cell.angle_beta   90.00
_cell.angle_gamma   90.00
#
_symmetry.space_group_name_H-M   'P 1'
#
loop_
_entity.id
_entity.type
_entity.pdbx_description
1 polymer ?
#
loop_
_entity_poly.entity_id
_entity_poly.type
_entity_poly.pdbx_seq_one_letter_code
_entity_poly.pdbx_strand_id
1 'polypeptide(L)'
;MNNSLAEVHPELITEWSEKNLPLTPDDITFGSNKKVWWKGTCGHEWQTSVKARSNGEKCPICSGARVIAGINDLATLEPLLAKQWSKKNKIKPTEVSIGSHKKVIWRCEKGHEWEAAVKSRTINKTGCPYCSHNKVLAGFNDLATLLPDIAAEWSDRNYPLLPTQVTVFANRKAWWKCKDCGREWNTLISTRSGGSKCPYCSGYIFSKGFNDLQTTHPEIASEWSEKNLPLKPDEVNAKSRKNVWWKCRKCGNEWKSVVNARVKGTVCPVCAEREVLAGYNDLATTDSQLLSEWDYEQNKLKPTEVS
;
A
#
# COMPACT_ATOMS: atom_id res chain seq x y z
N MET A 1 -30.37 54.42 0.61
CA MET A 1 -29.63 53.31 -0.04
C MET A 1 -30.42 52.93 -1.26
N ASN A 2 -29.82 53.09 -2.44
CA ASN A 2 -30.45 52.68 -3.69
C ASN A 2 -30.29 51.15 -3.79
N ASN A 3 -31.39 50.48 -4.15
CA ASN A 3 -31.52 49.02 -4.15
C ASN A 3 -31.62 48.50 -5.59
N SER A 4 -31.11 49.27 -6.55
CA SER A 4 -31.11 48.91 -7.95
C SER A 4 -30.28 47.64 -8.18
N LEU A 5 -30.61 46.90 -9.23
CA LEU A 5 -29.86 45.72 -9.62
C LEU A 5 -28.41 46.10 -9.96
N ALA A 6 -28.21 47.23 -10.64
CA ALA A 6 -26.88 47.69 -11.05
C ALA A 6 -25.93 47.95 -9.88
N GLU A 7 -26.44 48.55 -8.80
CA GLU A 7 -25.62 48.88 -7.63
C GLU A 7 -25.37 47.67 -6.72
N VAL A 8 -26.39 46.82 -6.52
CA VAL A 8 -26.29 45.70 -5.58
C VAL A 8 -25.61 44.48 -6.22
N HIS A 9 -25.81 44.27 -7.52
CA HIS A 9 -25.27 43.15 -8.29
C HIS A 9 -24.62 43.60 -9.60
N PRO A 10 -23.52 44.39 -9.56
CA PRO A 10 -22.86 44.86 -10.77
C PRO A 10 -22.36 43.72 -11.68
N GLU A 11 -22.10 42.54 -11.12
CA GLU A 11 -21.72 41.35 -11.88
C GLU A 11 -22.82 40.88 -12.85
N LEU A 12 -24.09 41.10 -12.51
CA LEU A 12 -25.24 40.66 -13.31
C LEU A 12 -25.54 41.60 -14.49
N ILE A 13 -24.99 42.82 -14.50
CA ILE A 13 -25.16 43.77 -15.60
C ILE A 13 -24.59 43.20 -16.91
N THR A 14 -23.47 42.48 -16.83
CA THR A 14 -22.84 41.83 -17.99
C THR A 14 -23.71 40.76 -18.64
N GLU A 15 -24.69 40.24 -17.90
CA GLU A 15 -25.65 39.26 -18.35
C GLU A 15 -26.99 39.90 -18.77
N TRP A 16 -27.16 41.22 -18.69
CA TRP A 16 -28.39 41.91 -19.08
C TRP A 16 -28.52 41.94 -20.61
N SER A 17 -29.65 41.48 -21.16
CA SER A 17 -29.88 41.52 -22.61
C SER A 17 -30.40 42.88 -23.08
N GLU A 18 -29.97 43.30 -24.27
CA GLU A 18 -30.49 44.47 -24.98
C GLU A 18 -32.00 44.36 -25.29
N LYS A 19 -32.56 43.13 -25.27
CA LYS A 19 -34.01 42.89 -25.44
C LYS A 19 -34.88 43.48 -24.33
N ASN A 20 -34.28 43.95 -23.24
CA ASN A 20 -35.01 44.59 -22.16
C ASN A 20 -35.26 46.08 -22.40
N LEU A 21 -34.63 46.70 -23.41
CA LEU A 21 -34.83 48.12 -23.71
C LEU A 21 -36.33 48.45 -23.89
N PRO A 22 -36.80 49.56 -23.31
CA PRO A 22 -36.02 50.64 -22.68
C PRO A 22 -35.66 50.44 -21.20
N LEU A 23 -35.97 49.28 -20.59
CA LEU A 23 -35.67 49.01 -19.18
C LEU A 23 -34.18 48.71 -18.96
N THR A 24 -33.56 49.47 -18.05
CA THR A 24 -32.15 49.30 -17.67
C THR A 24 -31.99 48.65 -16.29
N PRO A 25 -30.80 48.11 -15.95
CA PRO A 25 -30.50 47.61 -14.60
C PRO A 25 -30.62 48.65 -13.47
N ASP A 26 -30.56 49.94 -13.79
CA ASP A 26 -30.74 51.04 -12.83
C ASP A 26 -32.22 51.28 -12.49
N ASP A 27 -33.13 50.93 -13.40
CA ASP A 27 -34.57 51.16 -13.27
C ASP A 27 -35.31 50.08 -12.44
N ILE A 28 -34.61 49.03 -11.99
CA ILE A 28 -35.23 47.87 -11.34
C ILE A 28 -34.44 47.41 -10.11
N THR A 29 -35.16 47.00 -9.07
CA THR A 29 -34.53 46.49 -7.85
C THR A 29 -34.15 45.01 -7.96
N PHE A 30 -33.07 44.62 -7.27
CA PHE A 30 -32.59 43.22 -7.26
C PHE A 30 -33.63 42.21 -6.74
N GLY A 31 -34.59 42.65 -5.92
CA GLY A 31 -35.68 41.81 -5.38
C GLY A 31 -36.91 41.69 -6.28
N SER A 32 -36.90 42.25 -7.50
CA SER A 32 -38.08 42.31 -8.36
C SER A 32 -38.48 40.94 -8.95
N ASN A 33 -39.79 40.64 -8.94
CA ASN A 33 -40.33 39.44 -9.58
C ASN A 33 -40.51 39.60 -11.10
N LYS A 34 -40.20 40.77 -11.69
CA LYS A 34 -40.32 41.00 -13.14
C LYS A 34 -39.36 40.08 -13.91
N LYS A 35 -39.90 39.32 -14.86
CA LYS A 35 -39.12 38.50 -15.79
C LYS A 35 -38.51 39.39 -16.87
N VAL A 36 -37.20 39.28 -17.04
CA VAL A 36 -36.40 40.02 -18.02
C VAL A 36 -35.49 39.03 -18.76
N TRP A 37 -34.96 39.45 -19.90
CA TRP A 37 -34.02 38.67 -20.69
C TRP A 37 -32.60 38.78 -20.16
N TRP A 38 -31.96 37.64 -19.97
CA TRP A 38 -30.57 37.50 -19.58
C TRP A 38 -29.81 36.84 -20.71
N LYS A 39 -28.53 37.17 -20.89
CA LYS A 39 -27.63 36.63 -21.90
C LYS A 39 -26.44 35.96 -21.23
N GLY A 40 -26.26 34.68 -21.52
CA GLY A 40 -25.29 33.86 -20.81
C GLY A 40 -23.94 34.00 -21.45
N THR A 41 -22.90 33.56 -20.75
CA THR A 41 -21.54 33.48 -21.33
C THR A 41 -21.47 32.58 -22.57
N CYS A 42 -22.38 31.61 -22.70
CA CYS A 42 -22.54 30.80 -23.90
C CYS A 42 -23.33 31.49 -25.04
N GLY A 43 -23.70 32.76 -24.90
CA GLY A 43 -24.51 33.53 -25.85
C GLY A 43 -26.01 33.24 -25.81
N HIS A 44 -26.45 32.23 -25.05
CA HIS A 44 -27.87 31.90 -24.90
C HIS A 44 -28.63 32.98 -24.14
N GLU A 45 -29.74 33.42 -24.71
CA GLU A 45 -30.66 34.34 -24.05
C GLU A 45 -31.83 33.60 -23.42
N TRP A 46 -32.14 33.89 -22.15
CA TRP A 46 -33.25 33.26 -21.43
C TRP A 46 -33.97 34.24 -20.53
N GLN A 47 -35.22 33.93 -20.17
CA GLN A 47 -36.01 34.75 -19.27
C GLN A 47 -36.08 34.14 -17.87
N THR A 48 -35.79 34.94 -16.85
CA THR A 48 -36.17 34.65 -15.46
C THR A 48 -36.34 35.97 -14.70
N SER A 49 -36.88 35.92 -13.48
CA SER A 49 -37.07 37.12 -12.67
C SER A 49 -35.75 37.69 -12.16
N VAL A 50 -35.70 39.00 -11.95
CA VAL A 50 -34.53 39.66 -11.34
C VAL A 50 -34.20 39.05 -9.98
N LYS A 51 -35.22 38.85 -9.14
CA LYS A 51 -35.09 38.15 -7.85
C LYS A 51 -34.45 36.77 -7.97
N ALA A 52 -34.88 35.97 -8.94
CA ALA A 52 -34.34 34.61 -9.10
C ALA A 52 -32.89 34.63 -9.59
N ARG A 53 -32.54 35.55 -10.52
CA ARG A 53 -31.14 35.76 -10.90
C ARG A 53 -30.27 36.25 -9.76
N SER A 54 -30.72 37.25 -9.01
CA SER A 54 -30.01 37.77 -7.84
C SER A 54 -29.81 36.71 -6.76
N ASN A 55 -30.76 35.77 -6.63
CA ASN A 55 -30.63 34.59 -5.76
C ASN A 55 -29.76 33.45 -6.35
N GLY A 56 -29.16 33.64 -7.53
CA GLY A 56 -28.17 32.73 -8.10
C GLY A 56 -28.67 31.75 -9.18
N GLU A 57 -29.90 31.89 -9.70
CA GLU A 57 -30.37 31.06 -10.82
C GLU A 57 -29.51 31.27 -12.07
N LYS A 58 -28.87 30.24 -12.62
CA LYS A 58 -27.94 30.40 -13.75
C LYS A 58 -28.61 30.16 -15.09
N CYS A 59 -27.96 30.58 -16.19
CA CYS A 59 -28.34 30.16 -17.54
C CYS A 59 -28.53 28.63 -17.60
N PRO A 60 -29.67 28.11 -18.10
CA PRO A 60 -29.95 26.67 -18.10
C PRO A 60 -28.95 25.86 -18.93
N ILE A 61 -28.30 26.48 -19.92
CA ILE A 61 -27.24 25.86 -20.70
C ILE A 61 -25.92 25.92 -19.94
N CYS A 62 -25.48 27.10 -19.47
CA CYS A 62 -24.23 27.20 -18.72
C CYS A 62 -24.22 26.34 -17.45
N SER A 63 -25.37 26.16 -16.79
CA SER A 63 -25.53 25.31 -15.61
C SER A 63 -25.60 23.81 -15.93
N GLY A 64 -25.75 23.45 -17.21
CA GLY A 64 -25.93 22.08 -17.66
C GLY A 64 -27.30 21.48 -17.37
N ALA A 65 -28.29 22.30 -16.95
CA ALA A 65 -29.68 21.89 -16.76
C ALA A 65 -30.38 21.55 -18.09
N ARG A 66 -29.98 22.21 -19.18
CA ARG A 66 -30.36 21.91 -20.56
C ARG A 66 -29.10 21.65 -21.38
N VAL A 67 -29.05 20.52 -22.08
CA VAL A 67 -27.92 20.14 -22.93
C VAL A 67 -28.21 20.56 -24.38
N ILE A 68 -27.25 21.22 -25.01
CA ILE A 68 -27.26 21.57 -26.43
C ILE A 68 -25.95 21.06 -27.04
N ALA A 69 -26.10 20.23 -28.07
CA ALA A 69 -24.99 19.69 -28.85
C ALA A 69 -24.18 20.83 -29.50
N GLY A 70 -22.85 20.74 -29.44
CA GLY A 70 -21.94 21.78 -29.94
C GLY A 70 -21.64 22.90 -28.94
N ILE A 71 -22.31 22.95 -27.79
CA ILE A 71 -22.16 24.03 -26.80
C ILE A 71 -21.68 23.48 -25.46
N ASN A 72 -22.50 22.70 -24.78
CA ASN A 72 -22.27 22.27 -23.39
C ASN A 72 -22.43 20.76 -23.19
N ASP A 73 -22.51 20.00 -24.28
CA ASP A 73 -22.53 18.54 -24.23
C ASP A 73 -21.13 17.97 -23.97
N LEU A 74 -21.10 16.69 -23.58
CA LEU A 74 -19.85 16.01 -23.26
C LEU A 74 -18.91 15.86 -24.45
N ALA A 75 -19.42 15.65 -25.66
CA ALA A 75 -18.55 15.45 -26.83
C ALA A 75 -17.78 16.72 -27.17
N THR A 76 -18.44 17.88 -27.05
CA THR A 76 -17.80 19.18 -27.25
C THR A 76 -16.84 19.55 -26.13
N LEU A 77 -17.23 19.38 -24.87
CA LEU A 77 -16.42 19.82 -23.73
C LEU A 77 -15.28 18.86 -23.37
N GLU A 78 -15.46 17.56 -23.61
CA GLU A 78 -14.53 16.50 -23.19
C GLU A 78 -14.29 15.48 -24.32
N PRO A 79 -13.67 15.90 -25.46
CA PRO A 79 -13.56 15.06 -26.66
C PRO A 79 -12.75 13.78 -26.44
N LEU A 80 -11.78 13.78 -25.53
CA LEU A 80 -11.01 12.58 -25.17
C LEU A 80 -11.86 11.56 -24.39
N LEU A 81 -12.77 12.02 -23.54
CA LEU A 81 -13.72 11.12 -22.86
C LEU A 81 -14.79 10.63 -23.81
N ALA A 82 -15.22 11.45 -24.78
CA ALA A 82 -16.15 11.01 -25.82
C ALA A 82 -15.62 9.82 -26.64
N LYS A 83 -14.29 9.75 -26.88
CA LYS A 83 -13.65 8.57 -27.49
C LYS A 83 -13.77 7.29 -26.66
N GLN A 84 -13.94 7.43 -25.34
CA GLN A 84 -14.15 6.32 -24.42
C GLN A 84 -15.63 5.95 -24.24
N TRP A 85 -16.53 6.55 -25.02
CA TRP A 85 -17.94 6.20 -24.99
C TRP A 85 -18.17 4.84 -25.66
N SER A 86 -18.78 3.88 -24.95
CA SER A 86 -19.08 2.59 -25.56
C SER A 86 -20.20 2.72 -26.60
N LYS A 87 -20.05 1.99 -27.71
CA LYS A 87 -21.07 1.84 -28.76
C LYS A 87 -22.34 1.13 -28.24
N LYS A 88 -22.29 0.49 -27.07
CA LYS A 88 -23.42 -0.20 -26.44
C LYS A 88 -24.42 0.77 -25.77
N ASN A 89 -24.04 2.03 -25.59
CA ASN A 89 -24.94 3.02 -25.00
C ASN A 89 -26.05 3.40 -25.98
N LYS A 90 -27.27 3.55 -25.45
CA LYS A 90 -28.42 4.05 -26.22
C LYS A 90 -28.40 5.58 -26.40
N ILE A 91 -27.77 6.29 -25.47
CA ILE A 91 -27.61 7.75 -25.50
C ILE A 91 -26.23 8.14 -26.04
N LYS A 92 -26.18 9.23 -26.80
CA LYS A 92 -24.96 9.79 -27.38
C LYS A 92 -24.26 10.73 -26.39
N PRO A 93 -22.94 10.92 -26.50
CA PRO A 93 -22.21 11.89 -25.68
C PRO A 93 -22.70 13.33 -25.91
N THR A 94 -23.32 13.61 -27.06
CA THR A 94 -23.94 14.92 -27.38
C THR A 94 -25.26 15.20 -26.65
N GLU A 95 -25.81 14.22 -25.92
CA GLU A 95 -27.12 14.31 -25.24
C GLU A 95 -26.99 14.45 -23.72
N VAL A 96 -25.77 14.58 -23.21
CA VAL A 96 -25.49 14.70 -21.78
C VAL A 96 -24.50 15.83 -21.51
N SER A 97 -24.69 16.53 -20.39
CA SER A 97 -23.70 17.47 -19.88
C SER A 97 -22.62 16.75 -19.10
N ILE A 98 -21.46 17.39 -18.93
CA ILE A 98 -20.36 16.88 -18.10
C ILE A 98 -20.76 16.66 -16.64
N GLY A 99 -21.79 17.35 -16.13
CA GLY A 99 -22.29 17.19 -14.76
C GLY A 99 -23.31 16.07 -14.57
N SER A 100 -23.64 15.32 -15.62
CA SER A 100 -24.76 14.37 -15.59
C SER A 100 -24.54 13.19 -14.63
N HIS A 101 -25.59 12.83 -13.89
CA HIS A 101 -25.63 11.65 -13.04
C HIS A 101 -26.00 10.37 -13.80
N LYS A 102 -26.30 10.45 -15.10
CA LYS A 102 -26.63 9.27 -15.93
C LYS A 102 -25.44 8.31 -15.95
N LYS A 103 -25.71 7.04 -15.67
CA LYS A 103 -24.74 5.96 -15.80
C LYS A 103 -24.72 5.46 -17.23
N VAL A 104 -23.52 5.36 -17.78
CA VAL A 104 -23.26 4.88 -19.14
C VAL A 104 -22.09 3.91 -19.12
N ILE A 105 -21.97 3.12 -20.18
CA ILE A 105 -20.88 2.18 -20.39
C ILE A 105 -19.71 2.94 -21.01
N TRP A 106 -18.57 2.94 -20.31
CA TRP A 106 -17.31 3.46 -20.79
C TRP A 106 -16.44 2.32 -21.30
N ARG A 107 -15.60 2.61 -22.29
CA ARG A 107 -14.61 1.68 -22.83
C ARG A 107 -13.24 2.36 -22.86
N CYS A 108 -12.25 1.78 -22.20
CA CYS A 108 -10.88 2.32 -22.25
C CYS A 108 -10.13 1.81 -23.48
N GLU A 109 -8.92 2.33 -23.69
CA GLU A 109 -8.05 1.93 -24.81
C GLU A 109 -7.67 0.45 -24.80
N LYS A 110 -7.54 -0.15 -23.59
CA LYS A 110 -7.34 -1.61 -23.42
C LYS A 110 -8.60 -2.44 -23.69
N GLY A 111 -9.71 -1.80 -24.04
CA GLY A 111 -10.96 -2.45 -24.40
C GLY A 111 -11.86 -2.84 -23.23
N HIS A 112 -11.47 -2.59 -21.98
CA HIS A 112 -12.32 -2.89 -20.83
C HIS A 112 -13.56 -2.00 -20.84
N GLU A 113 -14.72 -2.60 -20.56
CA GLU A 113 -15.98 -1.89 -20.44
C GLU A 113 -16.46 -1.85 -18.99
N TRP A 114 -16.91 -0.67 -18.53
CA TRP A 114 -17.48 -0.51 -17.20
C TRP A 114 -18.55 0.56 -17.15
N GLU A 115 -19.51 0.38 -16.25
CA GLU A 115 -20.55 1.37 -16.00
C GLU A 115 -20.07 2.44 -14.99
N ALA A 116 -20.24 3.71 -15.33
CA ALA A 116 -20.02 4.83 -14.41
C ALA A 116 -20.90 6.04 -14.79
N ALA A 117 -21.20 6.87 -13.81
CA ALA A 117 -21.87 8.15 -14.07
C ALA A 117 -20.96 9.08 -14.87
N VAL A 118 -21.55 9.90 -15.76
CA VAL A 118 -20.82 10.88 -16.56
C VAL A 118 -19.97 11.81 -15.68
N LYS A 119 -20.59 12.41 -14.66
CA LYS A 119 -19.94 13.27 -13.67
C LYS A 119 -18.71 12.62 -13.01
N SER A 120 -18.72 11.30 -12.77
CA SER A 120 -17.58 10.62 -12.16
C SER A 120 -16.35 10.64 -13.07
N ARG A 121 -16.55 10.55 -14.38
CA ARG A 121 -15.45 10.57 -15.37
C ARG A 121 -14.95 11.96 -15.68
N THR A 122 -15.87 12.92 -15.79
CA THR A 122 -15.59 14.30 -16.23
C THR A 122 -15.14 15.20 -15.09
N ILE A 123 -15.83 15.18 -13.94
CA ILE A 123 -15.56 16.07 -12.80
C ILE A 123 -14.66 15.37 -11.78
N ASN A 124 -15.01 14.15 -11.36
CA ASN A 124 -14.20 13.41 -10.39
C ASN A 124 -12.96 12.75 -11.02
N LYS A 125 -12.82 12.87 -12.35
CA LYS A 125 -11.68 12.36 -13.15
C LYS A 125 -11.35 10.88 -12.87
N THR A 126 -12.36 10.06 -12.58
CA THR A 126 -12.14 8.62 -12.37
C THR A 126 -11.84 7.90 -13.68
N GLY A 127 -11.02 6.87 -13.62
CA GLY A 127 -10.59 6.08 -14.78
C GLY A 127 -11.24 4.71 -14.87
N CYS A 128 -10.65 3.85 -15.69
CA CYS A 128 -11.03 2.43 -15.77
C CYS A 128 -10.69 1.73 -14.45
N PRO A 129 -11.67 1.14 -13.75
CA PRO A 129 -11.44 0.54 -12.43
C PRO A 129 -10.58 -0.72 -12.50
N TYR A 130 -10.52 -1.37 -13.67
CA TYR A 130 -9.67 -2.54 -13.90
C TYR A 130 -8.21 -2.12 -14.11
N CYS A 131 -7.96 -1.08 -14.93
CA CYS A 131 -6.60 -0.56 -15.13
C CYS A 131 -5.99 0.02 -13.84
N SER A 132 -6.82 0.57 -12.95
CA SER A 132 -6.38 1.11 -11.67
C SER A 132 -6.45 0.09 -10.52
N HIS A 133 -6.70 -1.19 -10.82
CA HIS A 133 -6.78 -2.28 -9.83
C HIS A 133 -7.84 -2.12 -8.71
N ASN A 134 -8.80 -1.22 -8.90
CA ASN A 134 -9.92 -1.01 -7.98
C ASN A 134 -11.03 -2.05 -8.16
N LYS A 135 -11.08 -2.70 -9.32
CA LYS A 135 -11.91 -3.89 -9.59
C LYS A 135 -11.08 -4.98 -10.23
N VAL A 136 -11.43 -6.22 -9.93
CA VAL A 136 -10.83 -7.40 -10.55
C VAL A 136 -11.51 -7.68 -11.89
N LEU A 137 -10.70 -7.98 -12.90
CA LEU A 137 -11.09 -8.52 -14.19
C LEU A 137 -10.21 -9.76 -14.42
N ALA A 138 -10.85 -10.93 -14.36
CA ALA A 138 -10.20 -12.20 -14.61
C ALA A 138 -9.59 -12.24 -16.02
N GLY A 139 -8.37 -12.76 -16.14
CA GLY A 139 -7.59 -12.77 -17.37
C GLY A 139 -6.84 -11.46 -17.65
N PHE A 140 -6.92 -10.46 -16.75
CA PHE A 140 -6.23 -9.18 -16.94
C PHE A 140 -5.43 -8.73 -15.72
N ASN A 141 -6.09 -8.52 -14.57
CA ASN A 141 -5.44 -7.94 -13.39
C ASN A 141 -5.63 -8.77 -12.10
N ASP A 142 -6.14 -9.99 -12.25
CA ASP A 142 -6.25 -10.93 -11.16
C ASP A 142 -4.90 -11.57 -10.81
N LEU A 143 -4.81 -12.16 -9.62
CA LEU A 143 -3.60 -12.75 -9.08
C LEU A 143 -3.10 -13.92 -9.93
N ALA A 144 -3.99 -14.78 -10.44
CA ALA A 144 -3.59 -15.93 -11.26
C ALA A 144 -2.97 -15.50 -12.59
N THR A 145 -3.53 -14.47 -13.22
CA THR A 145 -3.01 -13.93 -14.49
C THR A 145 -1.67 -13.22 -14.27
N LEU A 146 -1.55 -12.36 -13.26
CA LEU A 146 -0.36 -11.53 -13.09
C LEU A 146 0.81 -12.26 -12.41
N LEU A 147 0.52 -13.18 -11.49
CA LEU A 147 1.54 -13.87 -10.68
C LEU A 147 1.21 -15.37 -10.55
N PRO A 148 1.35 -16.16 -11.63
CA PRO A 148 0.96 -17.58 -11.63
C PRO A 148 1.72 -18.42 -10.59
N ASP A 149 3.02 -18.15 -10.37
CA ASP A 149 3.81 -18.85 -9.35
C ASP A 149 3.31 -18.58 -7.92
N ILE A 150 2.81 -17.37 -7.68
CA ILE A 150 2.24 -16.99 -6.40
C ILE A 150 0.85 -17.60 -6.23
N ALA A 151 0.04 -17.57 -7.29
CA ALA A 151 -1.28 -18.21 -7.29
C ALA A 151 -1.19 -19.73 -7.09
N ALA A 152 -0.10 -20.38 -7.52
CA ALA A 152 0.15 -21.80 -7.25
C ALA A 152 0.36 -22.11 -5.76
N GLU A 153 0.72 -21.11 -4.95
CA GLU A 153 0.79 -21.24 -3.49
C GLU A 153 -0.55 -20.94 -2.81
N TRP A 154 -1.63 -20.68 -3.54
CA TRP A 154 -2.94 -20.43 -2.94
C TRP A 154 -3.46 -21.69 -2.25
N SER A 155 -3.82 -21.59 -0.97
CA SER A 155 -4.38 -22.72 -0.23
C SER A 155 -5.85 -22.95 -0.56
N ASP A 156 -6.27 -24.22 -0.59
CA ASP A 156 -7.67 -24.64 -0.73
C ASP A 156 -8.56 -24.09 0.40
N ARG A 157 -7.98 -23.70 1.53
CA ARG A 157 -8.69 -23.09 2.67
C ARG A 157 -9.32 -21.74 2.37
N ASN A 158 -8.96 -21.13 1.24
CA ASN A 158 -9.57 -19.89 0.81
C ASN A 158 -10.93 -20.08 0.12
N TYR A 159 -11.31 -21.32 -0.22
CA TYR A 159 -12.59 -21.58 -0.90
C TYR A 159 -13.77 -20.96 -0.14
N PRO A 160 -14.70 -20.25 -0.81
CA PRO A 160 -14.88 -20.17 -2.27
C PRO A 160 -14.08 -19.05 -2.99
N LEU A 161 -13.17 -18.34 -2.30
CA LEU A 161 -12.37 -17.28 -2.92
C LEU A 161 -11.23 -17.86 -3.77
N LEU A 162 -11.23 -17.52 -5.05
CA LEU A 162 -10.23 -17.96 -6.02
C LEU A 162 -9.19 -16.87 -6.31
N PRO A 163 -7.96 -17.24 -6.72
CA PRO A 163 -6.95 -16.29 -7.18
C PRO A 163 -7.42 -15.38 -8.33
N THR A 164 -8.33 -15.86 -9.17
CA THR A 164 -8.93 -15.10 -10.29
C THR A 164 -9.90 -13.99 -9.84
N GLN A 165 -10.21 -13.92 -8.54
CA GLN A 165 -11.18 -12.98 -7.95
C GLN A 165 -10.53 -11.91 -7.07
N VAL A 166 -9.20 -11.84 -7.05
CA VAL A 166 -8.43 -10.88 -6.26
C VAL A 166 -7.33 -10.25 -7.10
N THR A 167 -7.00 -8.98 -6.85
CA THR A 167 -5.83 -8.35 -7.45
C THR A 167 -4.58 -8.64 -6.62
N VAL A 168 -3.40 -8.50 -7.24
CA VAL A 168 -2.10 -8.60 -6.55
C VAL A 168 -1.90 -7.56 -5.43
N PHE A 169 -2.69 -6.49 -5.43
CA PHE A 169 -2.61 -5.39 -4.46
C PHE A 169 -3.67 -5.49 -3.35
N ALA A 170 -4.48 -6.55 -3.34
CA ALA A 170 -5.59 -6.66 -2.40
C ALA A 170 -5.11 -6.63 -0.94
N ASN A 171 -5.66 -5.70 -0.15
CA ASN A 171 -5.45 -5.63 1.29
C ASN A 171 -6.38 -6.61 2.04
N ARG A 172 -6.31 -7.88 1.66
CA ARG A 172 -7.09 -8.98 2.22
C ARG A 172 -6.15 -10.12 2.58
N LYS A 173 -6.35 -10.75 3.74
CA LYS A 173 -5.58 -11.95 4.12
C LYS A 173 -6.08 -13.17 3.38
N ALA A 174 -5.15 -14.01 2.96
CA ALA A 174 -5.40 -15.32 2.36
C ALA A 174 -4.45 -16.35 2.99
N TRP A 175 -4.84 -17.62 2.94
CA TRP A 175 -4.00 -18.75 3.29
C TRP A 175 -3.12 -19.14 2.10
N TRP A 176 -1.85 -19.38 2.36
CA TRP A 176 -0.85 -19.79 1.38
C TRP A 176 -0.27 -21.12 1.79
N LYS A 177 0.08 -21.97 0.83
CA LYS A 177 0.69 -23.29 1.03
C LYS A 177 2.05 -23.33 0.36
N CYS A 178 3.08 -23.66 1.13
CA CYS A 178 4.45 -23.60 0.65
C CYS A 178 4.70 -24.79 -0.25
N LYS A 179 5.21 -24.55 -1.47
CA LYS A 179 5.62 -25.65 -2.35
C LYS A 179 6.78 -26.48 -1.79
N ASP A 180 7.67 -25.85 -1.02
CA ASP A 180 8.90 -26.49 -0.53
C ASP A 180 8.67 -27.30 0.75
N CYS A 181 7.88 -26.79 1.70
CA CYS A 181 7.67 -27.45 2.99
C CYS A 181 6.22 -27.92 3.23
N GLY A 182 5.30 -27.65 2.31
CA GLY A 182 3.88 -28.03 2.43
C GLY A 182 3.08 -27.27 3.51
N ARG A 183 3.73 -26.49 4.37
CA ARG A 183 3.08 -25.77 5.47
C ARG A 183 2.29 -24.58 4.96
N GLU A 184 1.23 -24.27 5.70
CA GLU A 184 0.35 -23.16 5.37
C GLU A 184 0.54 -21.97 6.31
N TRP A 185 0.40 -20.76 5.78
CA TRP A 185 0.42 -19.53 6.58
C TRP A 185 -0.59 -18.52 6.07
N ASN A 186 -1.03 -17.63 6.97
CA ASN A 186 -2.02 -16.59 6.64
C ASN A 186 -1.34 -15.22 6.59
N THR A 187 -1.38 -14.56 5.44
CA THR A 187 -0.84 -13.20 5.26
C THR A 187 -1.60 -12.43 4.19
N LEU A 188 -1.38 -11.12 4.09
CA LEU A 188 -2.00 -10.26 3.09
C LEU A 188 -1.58 -10.65 1.66
N ILE A 189 -2.51 -10.56 0.72
CA ILE A 189 -2.24 -10.80 -0.70
C ILE A 189 -1.20 -9.82 -1.24
N SER A 190 -1.29 -8.55 -0.88
CA SER A 190 -0.27 -7.55 -1.23
C SER A 190 1.12 -7.89 -0.68
N THR A 191 1.21 -8.35 0.57
CA THR A 191 2.48 -8.77 1.19
C THR A 191 3.06 -10.01 0.52
N ARG A 192 2.24 -11.02 0.17
CA ARG A 192 2.72 -12.20 -0.57
C ARG A 192 3.16 -11.83 -1.98
N SER A 193 2.36 -11.05 -2.69
CA SER A 193 2.65 -10.57 -4.05
C SER A 193 3.92 -9.71 -4.10
N GLY A 194 4.19 -8.96 -3.03
CA GLY A 194 5.42 -8.19 -2.85
C GLY A 194 6.68 -9.00 -2.52
N GLY A 195 6.59 -10.35 -2.49
CA GLY A 195 7.76 -11.23 -2.42
C GLY A 195 8.08 -11.81 -1.04
N SER A 196 7.22 -11.63 -0.02
CA SER A 196 7.38 -12.32 1.27
C SER A 196 7.44 -13.84 1.07
N LYS A 197 8.38 -14.50 1.77
CA LYS A 197 8.63 -15.94 1.67
C LYS A 197 7.83 -16.71 2.72
N CYS A 198 7.79 -18.04 2.59
CA CYS A 198 7.21 -18.91 3.60
C CYS A 198 7.89 -18.65 4.97
N PRO A 199 7.13 -18.28 6.01
CA PRO A 199 7.69 -17.89 7.29
C PRO A 199 8.33 -19.06 8.06
N TYR A 200 7.95 -20.30 7.75
CA TYR A 200 8.57 -21.50 8.30
C TYR A 200 9.95 -21.75 7.69
N CYS A 201 10.05 -21.77 6.36
CA CYS A 201 11.32 -21.95 5.65
C CYS A 201 12.31 -20.82 5.97
N SER A 202 11.82 -19.58 6.09
CA SER A 202 12.66 -18.45 6.45
C SER A 202 12.97 -18.37 7.96
N GLY A 203 12.48 -19.29 8.79
CA GLY A 203 12.74 -19.31 10.23
C GLY A 203 12.11 -18.16 11.03
N TYR A 204 11.09 -17.48 10.50
CA TYR A 204 10.33 -16.49 11.27
C TYR A 204 9.29 -17.14 12.17
N ILE A 205 8.68 -18.25 11.72
CA ILE A 205 7.82 -19.10 12.54
C ILE A 205 8.59 -20.36 12.88
N PHE A 206 8.74 -20.62 14.19
CA PHE A 206 9.38 -21.81 14.71
C PHE A 206 8.51 -23.05 14.49
N SER A 207 9.15 -24.16 14.12
CA SER A 207 8.55 -25.49 14.03
C SER A 207 9.58 -26.54 14.44
N LYS A 208 9.34 -27.17 15.58
CA LYS A 208 10.13 -28.30 16.09
C LYS A 208 10.12 -29.46 15.09
N GLY A 209 11.25 -30.15 14.98
CA GLY A 209 11.54 -31.22 14.02
C GLY A 209 11.71 -30.75 12.56
N PHE A 210 11.78 -29.44 12.31
CA PHE A 210 11.88 -28.90 10.95
C PHE A 210 12.90 -27.77 10.84
N ASN A 211 12.71 -26.70 11.59
CA ASN A 211 13.61 -25.55 11.56
C ASN A 211 14.26 -25.25 12.91
N ASP A 212 14.13 -26.16 13.88
CA ASP A 212 14.87 -26.07 15.13
C ASP A 212 16.38 -26.25 14.92
N LEU A 213 17.16 -25.77 15.88
CA LEU A 213 18.61 -25.72 15.83
C LEU A 213 19.19 -27.14 15.83
N GLN A 214 18.61 -28.07 16.60
CA GLN A 214 19.05 -29.46 16.65
C GLN A 214 18.92 -30.15 15.28
N THR A 215 17.84 -29.91 14.57
CA THR A 215 17.56 -30.48 13.24
C THR A 215 18.41 -29.83 12.14
N THR A 216 18.55 -28.51 12.16
CA THR A 216 19.18 -27.77 11.05
C THR A 216 20.68 -27.52 11.22
N HIS A 217 21.18 -27.49 12.46
CA HIS A 217 22.58 -27.18 12.78
C HIS A 217 23.10 -28.13 13.89
N PRO A 218 23.13 -29.45 13.66
CA PRO A 218 23.50 -30.44 14.68
C PRO A 218 24.88 -30.18 15.30
N GLU A 219 25.85 -29.72 14.50
CA GLU A 219 27.19 -29.36 14.96
C GLU A 219 27.16 -28.20 15.98
N ILE A 220 26.34 -27.18 15.74
CA ILE A 220 26.19 -26.06 16.67
C ILE A 220 25.37 -26.49 17.89
N ALA A 221 24.32 -27.28 17.70
CA ALA A 221 23.52 -27.82 18.80
C ALA A 221 24.35 -28.71 19.75
N SER A 222 25.40 -29.39 19.25
CA SER A 222 26.33 -30.17 20.09
C SER A 222 27.14 -29.32 21.08
N GLU A 223 27.23 -28.01 20.85
CA GLU A 223 27.87 -27.05 21.76
C GLU A 223 26.89 -26.45 22.78
N TRP A 224 25.65 -26.95 22.86
CA TRP A 224 24.67 -26.45 23.83
C TRP A 224 25.07 -26.84 25.26
N SER A 225 25.17 -25.87 26.16
CA SER A 225 25.50 -26.13 27.57
C SER A 225 24.28 -26.64 28.36
N GLU A 226 24.52 -27.53 29.33
CA GLU A 226 23.52 -27.99 30.30
C GLU A 226 23.00 -26.85 31.20
N LYS A 227 23.73 -25.73 31.31
CA LYS A 227 23.30 -24.51 32.03
C LYS A 227 22.04 -23.86 31.43
N ASN A 228 21.61 -24.30 30.25
CA ASN A 228 20.38 -23.80 29.61
C ASN A 228 19.12 -24.53 30.06
N LEU A 229 19.21 -25.61 30.83
CA LEU A 229 18.04 -26.36 31.28
C LEU A 229 17.01 -25.44 31.98
N PRO A 230 15.71 -25.58 31.66
CA PRO A 230 15.10 -26.66 30.89
C PRO A 230 15.11 -26.46 29.35
N LEU A 231 15.63 -25.34 28.83
CA LEU A 231 15.60 -25.03 27.39
C LEU A 231 16.57 -25.91 26.59
N LYS A 232 16.03 -26.61 25.59
CA LYS A 232 16.77 -27.51 24.71
C LYS A 232 17.03 -26.90 23.31
N PRO A 233 18.06 -27.38 22.59
CA PRO A 233 18.37 -26.88 21.24
C PRO A 233 17.26 -27.18 20.21
N ASP A 234 16.41 -28.17 20.45
CA ASP A 234 15.25 -28.48 19.60
C ASP A 234 14.02 -27.58 19.89
N GLU A 235 14.14 -26.59 20.79
CA GLU A 235 13.10 -25.63 21.16
C GLU A 235 13.38 -24.20 20.67
N VAL A 236 14.46 -24.02 19.91
CA VAL A 236 14.83 -22.74 19.28
C VAL A 236 15.24 -23.00 17.83
N ASN A 237 15.10 -22.01 16.95
CA ASN A 237 15.68 -22.07 15.62
C ASN A 237 16.95 -21.21 15.51
N ALA A 238 17.63 -21.33 14.37
CA ALA A 238 18.83 -20.58 14.05
C ALA A 238 18.67 -19.04 14.08
N LYS A 239 17.45 -18.51 13.95
CA LYS A 239 17.16 -17.06 14.01
C LYS A 239 16.83 -16.57 15.43
N SER A 240 16.79 -17.46 16.41
CA SER A 240 16.47 -17.13 17.79
C SER A 240 17.38 -16.04 18.34
N ARG A 241 16.78 -15.10 19.07
CA ARG A 241 17.48 -14.02 19.79
C ARG A 241 17.72 -14.38 21.26
N LYS A 242 17.44 -15.61 21.68
CA LYS A 242 17.75 -16.06 23.05
C LYS A 242 19.27 -16.05 23.26
N ASN A 243 19.70 -15.47 24.37
CA ASN A 243 21.08 -15.49 24.81
C ASN A 243 21.29 -16.69 25.72
N VAL A 244 22.09 -17.66 25.27
CA VAL A 244 22.21 -18.99 25.90
C VAL A 244 23.68 -19.31 26.15
N TRP A 245 23.93 -20.27 27.05
CA TRP A 245 25.26 -20.80 27.34
C TRP A 245 25.70 -21.80 26.26
N TRP A 246 26.90 -21.63 25.75
CA TRP A 246 27.58 -22.54 24.83
C TRP A 246 28.75 -23.20 25.56
N LYS A 247 29.09 -24.42 25.19
CA LYS A 247 30.24 -25.17 25.70
C LYS A 247 31.20 -25.49 24.56
N CYS A 248 32.44 -25.04 24.66
CA CYS A 248 33.39 -25.14 23.56
C CYS A 248 33.89 -26.57 23.45
N ARG A 249 33.77 -27.17 22.26
CA ARG A 249 34.30 -28.53 22.01
C ARG A 249 35.83 -28.60 22.04
N LYS A 250 36.53 -27.47 21.87
CA LYS A 250 37.99 -27.41 21.85
C LYS A 250 38.59 -27.24 23.25
N CYS A 251 38.21 -26.17 23.95
CA CYS A 251 38.80 -25.82 25.25
C CYS A 251 37.87 -26.09 26.45
N GLY A 252 36.64 -26.55 26.24
CA GLY A 252 35.68 -26.78 27.32
C GLY A 252 35.06 -25.53 27.93
N ASN A 253 35.53 -24.31 27.59
CA ASN A 253 34.99 -23.06 28.12
C ASN A 253 33.48 -22.94 27.88
N GLU A 254 32.76 -22.42 28.87
CA GLU A 254 31.34 -22.13 28.76
C GLU A 254 31.08 -20.62 28.74
N TRP A 255 30.44 -20.12 27.68
CA TRP A 255 30.22 -18.68 27.49
C TRP A 255 28.81 -18.38 27.01
N LYS A 256 28.30 -17.15 27.24
CA LYS A 256 27.01 -16.72 26.72
C LYS A 256 27.13 -16.12 25.33
N SER A 257 26.23 -16.53 24.43
CA SER A 257 26.04 -15.86 23.14
C SER A 257 24.63 -16.05 22.61
N VAL A 258 24.16 -15.10 21.81
CA VAL A 258 22.86 -15.17 21.13
C VAL A 258 22.89 -16.27 20.07
N VAL A 259 21.85 -17.11 19.99
CA VAL A 259 21.77 -18.23 19.03
C VAL A 259 22.04 -17.80 17.59
N ASN A 260 21.36 -16.77 17.09
CA ASN A 260 21.61 -16.24 15.74
C ASN A 260 23.05 -15.74 15.54
N ALA A 261 23.67 -15.16 16.56
CA ALA A 261 25.07 -14.72 16.48
C ALA A 261 26.03 -15.92 16.42
N ARG A 262 25.80 -16.93 17.28
CA ARG A 262 26.55 -18.21 17.25
C ARG A 262 26.45 -18.87 15.89
N VAL A 263 25.24 -18.97 15.31
CA VAL A 263 25.02 -19.55 13.97
C VAL A 263 25.73 -18.76 12.88
N LYS A 264 25.79 -17.43 12.99
CA LYS A 264 26.51 -16.57 12.03
C LYS A 264 28.04 -16.61 12.18
N GLY A 265 28.58 -17.31 13.18
CA GLY A 265 30.02 -17.50 13.35
C GLY A 265 30.64 -16.85 14.56
N THR A 266 29.87 -16.41 15.57
CA THR A 266 30.47 -16.08 16.87
C THR A 266 31.20 -17.31 17.44
N VAL A 267 32.47 -17.16 17.77
CA VAL A 267 33.33 -18.23 18.29
C VAL A 267 33.54 -18.11 19.80
N CYS A 268 34.10 -19.17 20.40
CA CYS A 268 34.49 -19.16 21.80
C CYS A 268 35.52 -18.04 22.08
N PRO A 269 35.31 -17.17 23.08
CA PRO A 269 36.20 -16.05 23.37
C PRO A 269 37.60 -16.50 23.79
N VAL A 270 37.72 -17.64 24.50
CA VAL A 270 39.00 -18.24 24.88
C VAL A 270 39.77 -18.71 23.64
N CYS A 271 39.13 -19.45 22.73
CA CYS A 271 39.78 -19.88 21.49
C CYS A 271 40.09 -18.73 20.51
N ALA A 272 39.54 -17.55 20.75
CA ALA A 272 39.78 -16.35 19.96
C ALA A 272 40.71 -15.36 20.70
N GLU A 273 41.33 -15.78 21.81
CA GLU A 273 42.29 -15.00 22.61
C GLU A 273 41.68 -13.68 23.14
N ARG A 274 40.37 -13.68 23.41
CA ARG A 274 39.65 -12.54 24.00
C ARG A 274 39.40 -12.70 25.50
N GLU A 275 39.52 -13.93 26.00
CA GLU A 275 39.37 -14.29 27.40
C GLU A 275 40.42 -15.33 27.78
N VAL A 276 40.84 -15.32 29.03
CA VAL A 276 41.80 -16.28 29.59
C VAL A 276 41.05 -17.41 30.28
N LEU A 277 41.45 -18.64 29.98
CA LEU A 277 41.04 -19.86 30.67
C LEU A 277 42.28 -20.52 31.27
N ALA A 278 42.34 -20.49 32.61
CA ALA A 278 43.40 -21.14 33.36
C ALA A 278 43.50 -22.64 33.01
N GLY A 279 44.73 -23.11 32.80
CA GLY A 279 45.05 -24.45 32.33
C GLY A 279 44.91 -24.65 30.81
N TYR A 280 44.66 -23.59 30.03
CA TYR A 280 44.50 -23.69 28.58
C TYR A 280 45.29 -22.64 27.80
N ASN A 281 45.00 -21.35 28.00
CA ASN A 281 45.66 -20.23 27.31
C ASN A 281 46.15 -19.16 28.27
N ASP A 282 46.34 -19.49 29.54
CA ASP A 282 47.00 -18.58 30.47
C ASP A 282 48.53 -18.69 30.36
N LEU A 283 49.22 -17.61 30.73
CA LEU A 283 50.68 -17.49 30.68
C LEU A 283 51.39 -18.62 31.41
N ALA A 284 50.85 -19.08 32.55
CA ALA A 284 51.46 -20.17 33.29
C ALA A 284 51.40 -21.51 32.53
N THR A 285 50.40 -21.68 31.66
CA THR A 285 50.23 -22.87 30.82
C THR A 285 51.02 -22.78 29.53
N THR A 286 50.97 -21.65 28.81
CA THR A 286 51.55 -21.53 27.46
C THR A 286 53.04 -21.14 27.49
N ASP A 287 53.46 -20.34 28.45
CA ASP A 287 54.78 -19.68 28.49
C ASP A 287 55.42 -19.81 29.88
N SER A 288 55.40 -21.04 30.42
CA SER A 288 55.88 -21.33 31.78
C SER A 288 57.31 -20.85 32.07
N GLN A 289 58.17 -20.69 31.06
CA GLN A 289 59.52 -20.12 31.24
C GLN A 289 59.48 -18.67 31.75
N LEU A 290 58.44 -17.89 31.45
CA LEU A 290 58.32 -16.49 31.87
C LEU A 290 57.92 -16.36 33.34
N LEU A 291 57.55 -17.47 34.00
CA LEU A 291 57.14 -17.45 35.42
C LEU A 291 58.28 -17.10 36.37
N SER A 292 59.53 -17.39 36.02
CA SER A 292 60.70 -16.97 36.81
C SER A 292 60.99 -15.47 36.70
N GLU A 293 60.48 -14.83 35.65
CA GLU A 293 60.63 -13.40 35.39
C GLU A 293 59.41 -12.59 35.86
N TRP A 294 58.34 -13.26 36.32
CA TRP A 294 57.12 -12.62 36.79
C TRP A 294 57.31 -11.98 38.17
N ASP A 295 57.16 -10.66 38.26
CA ASP A 295 57.17 -9.94 39.53
C ASP A 295 55.79 -10.08 40.22
N TYR A 296 55.71 -10.94 41.24
CA TYR A 296 54.49 -11.21 41.99
C TYR A 296 54.09 -10.08 42.96
N GLU A 297 55.00 -9.16 43.28
CA GLU A 297 54.71 -8.04 44.17
C GLU A 297 54.15 -6.85 43.38
N GLN A 298 54.65 -6.61 42.17
CA GLN A 298 54.22 -5.48 41.33
C GLN A 298 53.00 -5.81 40.47
N ASN A 299 52.85 -7.05 40.00
CA ASN A 299 51.74 -7.42 39.14
C ASN A 299 50.46 -7.69 39.94
N LYS A 300 49.38 -7.01 39.57
CA LYS A 300 48.05 -7.16 40.23
C LYS A 300 47.29 -8.40 39.77
N LEU A 301 47.63 -8.95 38.61
CA LEU A 301 47.03 -10.16 38.05
C LEU A 301 47.97 -11.34 38.27
N LYS A 302 47.41 -12.54 38.36
CA LYS A 302 48.18 -13.78 38.40
C LYS A 302 48.55 -14.22 36.98
N PRO A 303 49.65 -14.96 36.80
CA PRO A 303 49.97 -15.60 35.52
C PRO A 303 48.84 -16.48 34.95
N THR A 304 47.94 -16.99 35.80
CA THR A 304 46.75 -17.76 35.38
C THR A 304 45.58 -16.91 34.88
N GLU A 305 45.70 -15.58 34.95
CA GLU A 305 44.66 -14.60 34.60
C GLU A 305 45.05 -13.73 33.38
N VAL A 306 46.25 -13.96 32.84
CA VAL A 306 46.78 -13.27 31.66
C VAL A 306 47.16 -14.31 30.61
N SER A 307 47.11 -13.93 29.33
CA SER A 307 47.51 -14.73 28.17
C SER A 307 48.61 -14.02 27.40
#